data_AF-A0A0S3U3J8-F1
#
_entry.id   AF-A0A0S3U3J8-F1
#
_cell.length_a   1.000
_cell.length_b   1.000
_cell.length_c   1.000
_cell.angle_alpha   90.00
_cell.angle_beta   90.00
_cell.angle_gamma   90.00
#
_symmetry.space_group_name_H-M   'P 1'
#
loop_
_entity.id
_entity.type
_entity.pdbx_description
1 polymer ?
#
loop_
_entity_poly.entity_id
_entity_poly.type
_entity_poly.pdbx_seq_one_letter_code
_entity_poly.pdbx_strand_id
1 'polypeptide(L)'
;MKNTGKFFGGRFLLGTIMLSSITGCELQDQIRLLMPQPKIEITMEVRSTKPGHYTLSGYTNLPDQTHLTVQAVRSLQVNAASGVLNNQPIRSVLSQRQVQVKHGQWQTEMNLHQALPNGRSIEAWQSNAVQATMVPSDQVQFVATTEPQNRAIELQPNATVKTQFASDGRVFLRVEHSIALAPPTVRSKTVTR
;
A
#
# COMPACT_ATOMS: atom_id res chain seq x y z
N MET A 1 -35.13 -19.34 -80.74
CA MET A 1 -34.55 -17.98 -80.89
C MET A 1 -35.68 -16.97 -80.88
N LYS A 2 -35.52 -15.86 -80.11
CA LYS A 2 -36.42 -14.70 -79.92
C LYS A 2 -37.66 -14.98 -79.04
N ASN A 3 -37.66 -14.69 -77.72
CA ASN A 3 -37.65 -13.38 -76.99
C ASN A 3 -38.85 -12.50 -77.41
N THR A 4 -39.71 -11.92 -76.56
CA THR A 4 -39.98 -11.92 -75.11
C THR A 4 -41.29 -11.14 -74.95
N GLY A 5 -42.17 -11.57 -74.06
CA GLY A 5 -43.44 -10.89 -73.77
C GLY A 5 -43.44 -10.21 -72.40
N LYS A 6 -44.10 -9.05 -72.38
CA LYS A 6 -44.97 -8.48 -71.32
C LYS A 6 -44.35 -7.77 -70.09
N PHE A 7 -44.47 -6.43 -70.12
CA PHE A 7 -45.42 -5.56 -69.39
C PHE A 7 -45.62 -5.62 -67.86
N PHE A 8 -45.86 -4.40 -67.31
CA PHE A 8 -46.29 -3.95 -65.97
C PHE A 8 -45.20 -3.96 -64.87
N GLY A 9 -44.89 -2.87 -64.15
CA GLY A 9 -45.70 -1.70 -63.79
C GLY A 9 -45.97 -1.74 -62.29
N GLY A 10 -44.99 -1.37 -61.45
CA GLY A 10 -45.09 -1.43 -60.00
C GLY A 10 -44.28 -0.34 -59.32
N ARG A 11 -44.98 0.66 -58.76
CA ARG A 11 -44.44 1.76 -57.96
C ARG A 11 -43.94 1.17 -56.64
N PHE A 12 -42.63 1.27 -56.36
CA PHE A 12 -42.10 0.92 -55.04
C PHE A 12 -41.99 2.18 -54.18
N LEU A 13 -42.71 2.15 -53.07
CA LEU A 13 -42.72 3.16 -52.02
C LEU A 13 -41.36 3.25 -51.31
N LEU A 14 -41.02 4.48 -50.92
CA LEU A 14 -39.96 4.83 -49.97
C LEU A 14 -40.01 3.95 -48.72
N GLY A 15 -38.89 3.32 -48.39
CA GLY A 15 -38.62 2.76 -47.07
C GLY A 15 -37.31 3.33 -46.54
N THR A 16 -37.37 4.49 -45.90
CA THR A 16 -36.23 5.11 -45.20
C THR A 16 -35.92 4.27 -43.97
N ILE A 17 -34.84 3.50 -44.01
CA ILE A 17 -34.32 2.79 -42.83
C ILE A 17 -33.69 3.84 -41.91
N MET A 18 -34.42 4.19 -40.84
CA MET A 18 -33.83 4.88 -39.69
C MET A 18 -32.84 3.92 -39.03
N LEU A 19 -31.54 4.11 -39.26
CA LEU A 19 -30.50 3.50 -38.42
C LEU A 19 -30.59 4.18 -37.05
N SER A 20 -31.20 3.47 -36.09
CA SER A 20 -31.16 3.84 -34.69
C SER A 20 -29.71 3.67 -34.19
N SER A 21 -29.05 4.80 -33.95
CA SER A 21 -27.76 4.86 -33.27
C SER A 21 -27.96 4.38 -31.83
N ILE A 22 -27.76 3.08 -31.58
CA ILE A 22 -27.74 2.54 -30.22
C ILE A 22 -26.48 3.09 -29.56
N THR A 23 -26.68 3.98 -28.60
CA THR A 23 -25.67 4.60 -27.74
C THR A 23 -24.95 3.50 -26.96
N GLY A 24 -23.80 3.04 -27.47
CA GLY A 24 -23.00 1.94 -26.89
C GLY A 24 -22.30 2.28 -25.57
N CYS A 25 -22.62 3.39 -24.90
CA CYS A 25 -21.95 3.79 -23.66
C CYS A 25 -22.55 3.18 -22.38
N GLU A 26 -23.81 2.73 -22.38
CA GLU A 26 -24.44 2.20 -21.15
C GLU A 26 -24.14 0.72 -20.85
N LEU A 27 -23.67 -0.06 -21.85
CA LEU A 27 -23.42 -1.49 -21.66
C LEU A 27 -22.11 -1.77 -20.89
N GLN A 28 -21.15 -0.84 -20.90
CA GLN A 28 -19.82 -1.06 -20.33
C GLN A 28 -19.83 -1.06 -18.79
N ASP A 29 -20.70 -0.25 -18.17
CA ASP A 29 -20.79 -0.14 -16.70
C ASP A 29 -21.62 -1.27 -16.07
N GLN A 30 -22.61 -1.80 -16.79
CA GLN A 30 -23.43 -2.93 -16.28
C GLN A 30 -22.66 -4.25 -16.27
N ILE A 31 -21.74 -4.48 -17.22
CA ILE A 31 -20.92 -5.70 -17.26
C ILE A 31 -19.94 -5.78 -16.07
N ARG A 32 -19.50 -4.63 -15.54
CA ARG A 32 -18.60 -4.58 -14.36
C ARG A 32 -19.22 -5.10 -13.07
N LEU A 33 -20.55 -5.07 -12.93
CA LEU A 33 -21.27 -5.56 -11.76
C LEU A 33 -21.44 -7.09 -11.73
N LEU A 34 -21.22 -7.76 -12.87
CA LEU A 34 -21.42 -9.20 -13.04
C LEU A 34 -20.12 -10.01 -12.98
N MET A 35 -18.96 -9.35 -12.93
CA MET A 35 -17.67 -10.04 -12.83
C MET A 35 -17.27 -10.21 -11.36
N PRO A 36 -16.86 -11.43 -10.94
CA PRO A 36 -16.28 -11.64 -9.61
C PRO A 36 -15.09 -10.70 -9.43
N GLN A 37 -15.12 -9.88 -8.38
CA GLN A 37 -14.00 -9.00 -8.10
C GLN A 37 -12.78 -9.85 -7.72
N PRO A 38 -11.60 -9.59 -8.32
CA PRO A 38 -10.40 -10.35 -7.98
C PRO A 38 -10.05 -10.09 -6.51
N LYS A 39 -10.00 -11.17 -5.72
CA LYS A 39 -9.54 -11.15 -4.33
C LYS A 39 -8.13 -10.58 -4.28
N ILE A 40 -7.90 -9.50 -3.53
CA ILE A 40 -6.56 -8.92 -3.44
C ILE A 40 -5.69 -9.68 -2.44
N GLU A 41 -4.46 -9.95 -2.84
CA GLU A 41 -3.44 -10.62 -2.05
C GLU A 41 -2.19 -9.75 -1.99
N ILE A 42 -1.64 -9.58 -0.78
CA ILE A 42 -0.36 -8.95 -0.55
C ILE A 42 0.32 -9.64 0.64
N THR A 43 1.59 -9.98 0.48
CA THR A 43 2.40 -10.63 1.52
C THR A 43 3.66 -9.81 1.78
N MET A 44 4.28 -10.04 2.94
CA MET A 44 5.54 -9.40 3.31
C MET A 44 6.39 -10.38 4.11
N GLU A 45 7.65 -10.49 3.71
CA GLU A 45 8.72 -11.18 4.41
C GLU A 45 9.82 -10.17 4.73
N VAL A 46 10.41 -10.31 5.93
CA VAL A 46 11.47 -9.43 6.41
C VAL A 46 12.69 -10.28 6.74
N ARG A 47 13.84 -9.98 6.12
CA ARG A 47 15.11 -10.67 6.35
C ARG A 47 16.15 -9.67 6.83
N SER A 48 16.83 -9.99 7.93
CA SER A 48 17.99 -9.23 8.40
C SER A 48 19.20 -9.59 7.55
N THR A 49 19.88 -8.59 6.97
CA THR A 49 21.12 -8.80 6.21
C THR A 49 22.35 -8.51 7.05
N LYS A 50 22.27 -7.52 7.93
CA LYS A 50 23.26 -7.16 8.97
C LYS A 50 22.57 -6.28 10.03
N PRO A 51 23.15 -6.04 11.21
CA PRO A 51 22.50 -5.24 12.25
C PRO A 51 21.99 -3.88 11.73
N GLY A 52 20.69 -3.63 11.87
CA GLY A 52 20.02 -2.42 11.39
C GLY A 52 19.65 -2.41 9.90
N HIS A 53 20.08 -3.39 9.11
CA HIS A 53 19.79 -3.49 7.68
C HIS A 53 18.90 -4.70 7.36
N TYR A 54 17.84 -4.43 6.60
CA TYR A 54 16.81 -5.40 6.29
C TYR A 54 16.47 -5.37 4.81
N THR A 55 16.26 -6.55 4.24
CA THR A 55 15.61 -6.74 2.95
C THR A 55 14.16 -7.12 3.22
N LEU A 56 13.25 -6.39 2.60
CA LEU A 56 11.82 -6.66 2.64
C LEU A 56 11.38 -7.08 1.26
N SER A 57 10.61 -8.16 1.17
CA SER A 57 10.09 -8.66 -0.10
C SER A 57 8.68 -9.21 0.09
N GLY A 58 7.92 -9.29 -1.00
CA GLY A 58 6.59 -9.85 -0.96
C GLY A 58 6.03 -10.15 -2.33
N TYR A 59 4.89 -10.85 -2.31
CA TYR A 59 4.05 -11.11 -3.46
C TYR A 59 2.79 -10.25 -3.39
N THR A 60 2.24 -9.88 -4.54
CA THR A 60 0.91 -9.30 -4.66
C THR A 60 0.31 -9.56 -6.04
N ASN A 61 -1.01 -9.62 -6.13
CA ASN A 61 -1.73 -9.67 -7.41
C ASN A 61 -2.20 -8.29 -7.90
N LEU A 62 -1.67 -7.22 -7.32
CA LEU A 62 -1.88 -5.86 -7.82
C LEU A 62 -1.24 -5.68 -9.20
N PRO A 63 -1.74 -4.75 -10.03
CA PRO A 63 -1.14 -4.46 -11.32
C PRO A 63 0.34 -4.10 -11.20
N ASP A 64 1.12 -4.46 -12.21
CA ASP A 64 2.50 -3.97 -12.31
C ASP A 64 2.54 -2.44 -12.28
N GLN A 65 3.67 -1.90 -11.81
CA GLN A 65 3.88 -0.47 -11.57
C GLN A 65 3.04 0.11 -10.42
N THR A 66 2.20 -0.69 -9.73
CA THR A 66 1.59 -0.26 -8.47
C THR A 66 2.67 0.16 -7.47
N HIS A 67 2.54 1.36 -6.94
CA HIS A 67 3.45 1.89 -5.93
C HIS A 67 3.02 1.45 -4.53
N LEU A 68 3.99 0.97 -3.75
CA LEU A 68 3.86 0.67 -2.33
C LEU A 68 4.77 1.62 -1.54
N THR A 69 4.25 2.16 -0.44
CA THR A 69 5.04 2.82 0.59
C THR A 69 5.35 1.83 1.70
N VAL A 70 6.63 1.53 1.90
CA VAL A 70 7.12 0.61 2.93
C VAL A 70 7.81 1.43 4.03
N GLN A 71 7.39 1.24 5.27
CA GLN A 71 7.88 1.95 6.44
C GLN A 71 8.28 0.98 7.54
N ALA A 72 9.31 1.34 8.30
CA ALA A 72 9.67 0.71 9.55
C ALA A 72 9.38 1.69 10.68
N VAL A 73 8.59 1.27 11.66
CA VAL A 73 8.05 2.14 12.70
C VAL A 73 8.34 1.52 14.07
N ARG A 74 8.78 2.36 15.01
CA ARG A 74 8.88 2.00 16.42
C ARG A 74 7.90 2.82 17.24
N SER A 75 7.16 2.14 18.13
CA SER A 75 6.32 2.81 19.11
C SER A 75 7.14 3.29 20.29
N LEU A 76 6.90 4.51 20.74
CA LEU A 76 7.52 5.16 21.88
C LEU A 76 6.43 5.46 22.90
N GLN A 77 6.60 4.96 24.12
CA GLN A 77 5.69 5.20 25.23
C GLN A 77 6.18 6.38 26.05
N VAL A 78 5.26 7.26 26.43
CA VAL A 78 5.54 8.30 27.41
C VAL A 78 5.80 7.60 28.74
N ASN A 79 6.85 8.00 29.46
CA ASN A 79 7.15 7.41 30.76
C ASN A 79 5.98 7.71 31.72
N ALA A 80 5.33 6.68 32.26
CA ALA A 80 4.17 6.82 33.13
C ALA A 80 4.43 7.69 34.37
N ALA A 81 5.69 7.85 34.78
CA ALA A 81 6.10 8.75 35.85
C ALA A 81 5.88 10.25 35.54
N SER A 82 5.57 10.60 34.28
CA SER A 82 5.35 11.99 33.86
C SER A 82 3.93 12.52 34.11
N GLY A 83 3.02 11.70 34.65
CA GLY A 83 1.66 12.13 35.01
C GLY A 83 0.75 12.50 33.82
N VAL A 84 1.14 12.15 32.59
CA VAL A 84 0.39 12.49 31.37
C VAL A 84 -0.82 11.55 31.20
N LEU A 85 -2.03 12.13 31.17
CA LEU A 85 -3.32 11.42 31.09
C LEU A 85 -3.62 10.78 29.72
N ASN A 86 -2.82 11.06 28.69
CA ASN A 86 -2.99 10.50 27.35
C ASN A 86 -1.78 9.60 27.01
N ASN A 87 -1.88 8.31 27.35
CA ASN A 87 -0.81 7.32 27.17
C ASN A 87 -0.82 6.66 25.78
N GLN A 88 -1.23 7.41 24.74
CA GLN A 88 -1.18 6.87 23.37
C GLN A 88 0.28 6.83 22.89
N PRO A 89 0.76 5.69 22.37
CA PRO A 89 2.13 5.58 21.88
C PRO A 89 2.37 6.54 20.72
N ILE A 90 3.49 7.25 20.78
CA ILE A 90 4.00 8.02 19.66
C ILE A 90 4.71 7.06 18.71
N ARG A 91 4.40 7.14 17.41
CA ARG A 91 5.05 6.31 16.39
C ARG A 91 6.19 7.08 15.74
N SER A 92 7.41 6.53 15.78
CA SER A 92 8.55 7.08 15.07
C SER A 92 8.89 6.26 13.84
N VAL A 93 9.03 6.92 12.69
CA VAL A 93 9.43 6.29 11.43
C VAL A 93 10.96 6.18 11.42
N LEU A 94 11.46 4.95 11.44
CA LEU A 94 12.90 4.65 11.41
C LEU A 94 13.46 4.78 9.98
N SER A 95 12.69 4.33 8.99
CA SER A 95 13.02 4.40 7.57
C SER A 95 11.75 4.27 6.73
N GLN A 96 11.75 4.84 5.53
CA GLN A 96 10.66 4.76 4.56
C GLN A 96 11.22 4.61 3.15
N ARG A 97 10.59 3.76 2.34
CA ARG A 97 10.91 3.54 0.93
C ARG A 97 9.64 3.45 0.11
N GLN A 98 9.69 3.98 -1.11
CA GLN A 98 8.71 3.67 -2.14
C GLN A 98 9.26 2.55 -3.03
N VAL A 99 8.43 1.57 -3.36
CA VAL A 99 8.77 0.44 -4.23
C VAL A 99 7.63 0.20 -5.22
N GLN A 100 7.97 -0.29 -6.40
CA GLN A 100 6.99 -0.67 -7.42
C GLN A 100 6.83 -2.18 -7.48
N VAL A 101 5.60 -2.62 -7.71
CA VAL A 101 5.29 -4.01 -8.07
C VAL A 101 5.81 -4.31 -9.47
N LYS A 102 6.49 -5.44 -9.63
CA LYS A 102 6.99 -5.96 -10.90
C LYS A 102 6.71 -7.45 -10.97
N HIS A 103 5.93 -7.88 -11.96
CA HIS A 103 5.52 -9.27 -12.14
C HIS A 103 4.92 -9.88 -10.86
N GLY A 104 4.06 -9.11 -10.18
CA GLY A 104 3.44 -9.53 -8.92
C GLY A 104 4.40 -9.65 -7.73
N GLN A 105 5.63 -9.16 -7.84
CA GLN A 105 6.60 -9.16 -6.75
C GLN A 105 7.05 -7.74 -6.41
N TRP A 106 7.49 -7.53 -5.17
CA TRP A 106 8.10 -6.28 -4.74
C TRP A 106 9.23 -6.56 -3.76
N GLN A 107 10.26 -5.70 -3.76
CA GLN A 107 11.39 -5.82 -2.86
C GLN A 107 12.04 -4.45 -2.58
N THR A 108 12.48 -4.22 -1.36
CA THR A 108 13.25 -3.03 -0.98
C THR A 108 14.27 -3.33 0.11
N GLU A 109 15.23 -2.43 0.29
CA GLU A 109 16.21 -2.47 1.37
C GLU A 109 16.04 -1.27 2.30
N MET A 110 16.10 -1.53 3.60
CA MET A 110 15.93 -0.53 4.64
C MET A 110 17.09 -0.57 5.60
N ASN A 111 17.59 0.62 5.94
CA ASN A 111 18.52 0.80 7.04
C ASN A 111 17.78 1.57 8.14
N LEU A 112 17.61 0.93 9.29
CA LEU A 112 16.91 1.51 10.45
C LEU A 112 17.83 2.40 11.29
N HIS A 113 19.12 2.34 11.00
CA HIS A 113 20.19 2.90 11.79
C HIS A 113 20.91 4.02 11.04
N GLN A 114 21.22 5.10 11.75
CA GLN A 114 22.05 6.21 11.28
C GLN A 114 23.40 6.14 12.00
N ALA A 115 24.47 6.16 11.22
CA ALA A 115 25.82 6.21 11.77
C ALA A 115 26.16 7.65 12.18
N LEU A 116 26.62 7.81 13.42
CA LEU A 116 27.17 9.06 13.94
C LEU A 116 28.68 9.14 13.65
N PRO A 117 29.26 10.36 13.61
CA PRO A 117 30.71 10.54 13.35
C PRO A 117 31.63 9.80 14.34
N ASN A 118 31.12 9.49 15.53
CA ASN A 118 31.84 8.74 16.57
C ASN A 118 31.72 7.21 16.43
N GLY A 119 31.25 6.71 15.28
CA GLY A 119 31.08 5.29 14.98
C GLY A 119 29.88 4.63 15.66
N ARG A 120 29.07 5.40 16.41
CA ARG A 120 27.86 4.88 17.06
C ARG A 120 26.70 4.86 16.09
N SER A 121 25.76 3.96 16.33
CA SER A 121 24.54 3.84 15.56
C SER A 121 23.36 4.34 16.39
N ILE A 122 22.46 5.11 15.78
CA ILE A 122 21.22 5.55 16.41
C ILE A 122 20.02 5.32 15.49
N GLU A 123 18.85 5.18 16.07
CA GLU A 123 17.56 5.26 15.36
C GLU A 123 17.09 6.72 15.27
N ALA A 124 16.24 7.02 14.28
CA ALA A 124 15.80 8.40 13.98
C ALA A 124 15.14 9.14 15.18
N TRP A 125 14.47 8.42 16.09
CA TRP A 125 13.88 9.04 17.27
C TRP A 125 14.92 9.50 18.31
N GLN A 126 16.10 8.87 18.34
CA GLN A 126 17.13 9.16 19.34
C GLN A 126 17.82 10.51 19.08
N SER A 127 17.73 11.05 17.86
CA SER A 127 18.20 12.40 17.56
C SER A 127 17.23 13.51 18.00
N ASN A 128 15.98 13.17 18.32
CA ASN A 128 15.00 14.13 18.81
C ASN A 128 15.02 14.14 20.35
N ALA A 129 15.37 15.26 20.97
CA ALA A 129 15.54 15.35 22.42
C ALA A 129 14.28 14.96 23.23
N VAL A 130 13.09 15.23 22.72
CA VAL A 130 11.82 14.89 23.38
C VAL A 130 11.51 13.40 23.25
N GLN A 131 11.72 12.82 22.06
CA GLN A 131 11.50 11.38 21.84
C GLN A 131 12.57 10.53 22.53
N ALA A 132 13.79 11.04 22.69
CA ALA A 132 14.89 10.36 23.34
C ALA A 132 14.64 10.09 24.85
N THR A 133 13.72 10.82 25.49
CA THR A 133 13.32 10.58 26.89
C THR A 133 12.19 9.56 27.03
N MET A 134 11.63 9.06 25.92
CA MET A 134 10.53 8.11 25.91
C MET A 134 11.04 6.66 26.02
N VAL A 135 10.14 5.75 26.40
CA VAL A 135 10.44 4.32 26.48
C VAL A 135 10.13 3.67 25.13
N PRO A 136 11.13 3.23 24.36
CA PRO A 136 10.90 2.56 23.10
C PRO A 136 10.33 1.15 23.31
N SER A 137 9.42 0.74 22.44
CA SER A 137 9.07 -0.68 22.29
C SER A 137 10.30 -1.48 21.88
N ASP A 138 10.37 -2.73 22.28
CA ASP A 138 11.36 -3.73 21.84
C ASP A 138 11.05 -4.31 20.44
N GLN A 139 9.96 -3.88 19.81
CA GLN A 139 9.55 -4.30 18.48
C GLN A 139 9.67 -3.17 17.45
N VAL A 140 10.03 -3.56 16.23
CA VAL A 140 9.87 -2.74 15.03
C VAL A 140 8.76 -3.32 14.20
N GLN A 141 7.80 -2.47 13.83
CA GLN A 141 6.72 -2.80 12.92
C GLN A 141 7.09 -2.33 11.51
N PHE A 142 7.22 -3.27 10.58
CA PHE A 142 7.25 -3.00 9.16
C PHE A 142 5.83 -2.94 8.62
N VAL A 143 5.59 -1.97 7.75
CA VAL A 143 4.28 -1.69 7.16
C VAL A 143 4.49 -1.46 5.67
N ALA A 144 3.76 -2.16 4.82
CA ALA A 144 3.64 -1.83 3.41
C ALA A 144 2.22 -1.41 3.10
N THR A 145 2.06 -0.24 2.49
CA THR A 145 0.76 0.36 2.17
C THR A 145 0.70 0.71 0.68
N THR A 146 -0.39 0.37 0.00
CA THR A 146 -0.60 0.76 -1.40
C THR A 146 -0.92 2.24 -1.54
N GLU A 147 -0.75 2.81 -2.73
CA GLU A 147 -1.44 4.05 -3.08
C GLU A 147 -2.97 3.85 -3.12
N PRO A 148 -3.76 4.91 -2.85
CA PRO A 148 -5.21 4.80 -2.80
C PRO A 148 -5.78 4.41 -4.17
N GLN A 149 -6.55 3.32 -4.22
CA GLN A 149 -7.14 2.78 -5.44
C GLN A 149 -8.61 3.22 -5.58
N ASN A 150 -9.03 3.56 -6.81
CA ASN A 150 -10.41 3.96 -7.14
C ASN A 150 -11.36 2.77 -7.39
N ARG A 151 -11.06 1.56 -6.89
CA ARG A 151 -11.84 0.35 -7.23
C ARG A 151 -12.72 -0.09 -6.07
N ALA A 152 -13.92 -0.58 -6.39
CA ALA A 152 -14.73 -1.37 -5.48
C ALA A 152 -14.01 -2.70 -5.25
N ILE A 153 -13.31 -2.83 -4.12
CA ILE A 153 -12.56 -4.02 -3.77
C ILE A 153 -13.40 -4.85 -2.81
N GLU A 154 -13.77 -6.05 -3.21
CA GLU A 154 -14.33 -7.04 -2.29
C GLU A 154 -13.17 -7.73 -1.56
N LEU A 155 -13.11 -7.52 -0.25
CA LEU A 155 -12.04 -8.02 0.61
C LEU A 155 -12.60 -9.17 1.43
N GLN A 156 -12.01 -10.35 1.31
CA GLN A 156 -12.18 -11.37 2.33
C GLN A 156 -11.21 -11.05 3.48
N PRO A 157 -11.67 -11.05 4.74
CA PRO A 157 -10.83 -10.77 5.89
C PRO A 157 -9.81 -11.91 6.07
N ASN A 158 -8.63 -11.76 5.48
CA ASN A 158 -7.43 -12.44 5.93
C ASN A 158 -6.74 -11.54 6.98
N ALA A 159 -6.40 -12.10 8.14
CA ALA A 159 -5.89 -11.36 9.30
C ALA A 159 -4.60 -10.53 9.04
N THR A 160 -3.95 -10.74 7.90
CA THR A 160 -2.68 -10.13 7.50
C THR A 160 -2.85 -8.81 6.74
N VAL A 161 -3.98 -8.59 6.05
CA VAL A 161 -4.21 -7.38 5.23
C VAL A 161 -5.29 -6.54 5.90
N LYS A 162 -4.90 -5.35 6.36
CA LYS A 162 -5.81 -4.34 6.90
C LYS A 162 -6.19 -3.36 5.80
N THR A 163 -7.43 -2.89 5.83
CA THR A 163 -7.91 -1.88 4.88
C THR A 163 -8.20 -0.58 5.59
N GLN A 164 -7.87 0.52 4.90
CA GLN A 164 -8.10 1.86 5.38
C GLN A 164 -8.82 2.64 4.30
N PHE A 165 -9.80 3.45 4.69
CA PHE A 165 -10.54 4.31 3.78
C PHE A 165 -10.01 5.74 3.90
N ALA A 166 -9.70 6.35 2.76
CA ALA A 166 -9.50 7.78 2.66
C ALA A 166 -10.83 8.52 2.91
N SER A 167 -10.75 9.79 3.28
CA SER A 167 -11.92 10.68 3.39
C SER A 167 -12.67 10.87 2.07
N ASP A 168 -12.03 10.56 0.94
CA ASP A 168 -12.60 10.61 -0.40
C ASP A 168 -13.15 9.26 -0.88
N GLY A 169 -13.20 8.25 -0.01
CA GLY A 169 -13.74 6.92 -0.32
C GLY A 169 -12.76 5.96 -1.01
N ARG A 170 -11.52 6.39 -1.29
CA ARG A 170 -10.49 5.49 -1.83
C ARG A 170 -10.01 4.49 -0.77
N VAL A 171 -9.61 3.31 -1.21
CA VAL A 171 -9.15 2.22 -0.33
C VAL A 171 -7.63 2.09 -0.39
N PHE A 172 -7.01 1.97 0.78
CA PHE A 172 -5.62 1.56 0.96
C PHE A 172 -5.57 0.14 1.49
N LEU A 173 -4.63 -0.65 0.98
CA LEU A 173 -4.29 -1.95 1.54
C LEU A 173 -3.03 -1.82 2.35
N ARG A 174 -3.01 -2.44 3.51
CA ARG A 174 -1.90 -2.40 4.47
C ARG A 174 -1.55 -3.80 4.93
N VAL A 175 -0.30 -4.19 4.78
CA VAL A 175 0.25 -5.39 5.41
C VAL A 175 1.27 -4.99 6.48
N GLU A 176 1.27 -5.72 7.58
CA GLU A 176 2.14 -5.45 8.74
C GLU A 176 2.96 -6.69 9.10
N HIS A 177 4.21 -6.50 9.50
CA HIS A 177 5.07 -7.54 10.05
C HIS A 177 5.92 -6.95 11.17
N SER A 178 5.92 -7.58 12.34
CA SER A 178 6.68 -7.10 13.50
C SER A 178 7.84 -8.04 13.80
N ILE A 179 9.00 -7.48 14.10
CA ILE A 179 10.15 -8.23 14.61
C ILE A 179 10.59 -7.69 15.96
N ALA A 180 11.17 -8.55 16.79
CA ALA A 180 11.90 -8.12 17.98
C ALA A 180 13.24 -7.51 17.54
N LEU A 181 13.48 -6.27 17.94
CA LEU A 181 14.73 -5.56 17.70
C LEU A 181 14.95 -4.57 18.84
N ALA A 182 15.92 -4.85 19.71
CA ALA A 182 16.32 -3.91 20.75
C ALA A 182 16.88 -2.63 20.12
N PRO A 183 16.51 -1.43 20.61
CA PRO A 183 17.08 -0.19 20.14
C PRO A 183 18.58 -0.11 20.42
N PRO A 184 19.37 0.56 19.55
CA PRO A 184 20.80 0.71 19.78
C PRO A 184 21.07 1.57 21.03
N THR A 185 21.99 1.11 21.88
CA THR A 185 22.26 1.74 23.18
C THR A 185 23.14 2.97 23.00
N VAL A 186 22.58 4.15 23.30
CA VAL A 186 23.37 5.38 23.39
C VAL A 186 23.97 5.44 24.80
N ARG A 187 25.16 4.84 25.05
CA ARG A 187 25.95 5.14 26.27
C ARG A 187 26.15 6.65 26.40
N SER A 188 25.45 7.30 27.33
CA SER A 188 25.78 8.65 27.76
C SER A 188 27.14 8.58 28.43
N LYS A 189 28.15 9.32 27.95
CA LYS A 189 29.34 9.55 28.76
C LYS A 189 28.84 10.30 30.00
N THR A 190 28.93 9.69 31.18
CA THR A 190 28.74 10.38 32.45
C THR A 190 29.70 11.56 32.44
N VAL A 191 29.17 12.77 32.35
CA VAL A 191 29.94 13.99 32.60
C VAL A 191 30.13 14.03 34.11
N THR A 192 31.25 13.52 34.60
CA THR A 192 31.69 13.76 35.97
C THR A 192 31.99 15.26 36.06
N ARG A 193 31.15 15.99 36.78
CA ARG A 193 31.41 17.38 37.16
C ARG A 193 32.21 17.41 38.45
#